data_AF-A0A9X2ULJ0-F1
#
_entry.id   AF-A0A9X2ULJ0-F1
#
_cell.length_a   1.000
_cell.length_b   1.000
_cell.length_c   1.000
_cell.angle_alpha   90.00
_cell.angle_beta   90.00
_cell.angle_gamma   90.00
#
_symmetry.space_group_name_H-M   'P 1'
#
loop_
_entity.id
_entity.type
_entity.pdbx_description
1 polymer ?
#
loop_
_entity_poly.entity_id
_entity_poly.type
_entity_poly.pdbx_seq_one_letter_code
_entity_poly.pdbx_strand_id
1 'polypeptide(L)'
;MASSVPSDTSVLFETDHGSAERTTQGRVRLRFEDTSWILASSDVPGLRDTTRSLASEVYHCERDCRWQLRVDGHPTVVLDSDEVLRLDALLDGAVTMLELDAILDGASISRPVVA
;
A
#
# COMPACT_ATOMS: atom_id res chain seq x y z
N MET A 1 23.96 -3.20 -27.84
CA MET A 1 23.65 -3.99 -26.63
C MET A 1 22.87 -3.10 -25.70
N ALA A 2 21.56 -3.33 -25.58
CA ALA A 2 20.75 -2.74 -24.52
C ALA A 2 20.35 -3.93 -23.63
N SER A 3 21.08 -4.14 -22.55
CA SER A 3 20.62 -5.05 -21.50
C SER A 3 19.48 -4.33 -20.79
N SER A 4 18.25 -4.66 -21.16
CA SER A 4 17.07 -4.35 -20.37
C SER A 4 17.22 -5.15 -19.07
N VAL A 5 17.77 -4.52 -18.02
CA VAL A 5 17.61 -5.04 -16.67
C VAL A 5 16.10 -4.99 -16.41
N PRO A 6 15.43 -6.12 -16.15
CA PRO A 6 14.03 -6.03 -15.77
C PRO A 6 13.99 -5.16 -14.52
N SER A 7 13.28 -4.04 -14.61
CA SER A 7 12.93 -3.29 -13.42
C SER A 7 11.89 -4.15 -12.70
N ASP A 8 12.36 -5.18 -11.99
CA ASP A 8 11.53 -6.14 -11.26
C ASP A 8 10.92 -5.46 -10.04
N THR A 9 10.04 -4.50 -10.29
CA THR A 9 9.02 -4.10 -9.34
C THR A 9 7.90 -5.13 -9.44
N SER A 10 7.81 -6.00 -8.44
CA SER A 10 6.74 -7.00 -8.37
C SER A 10 5.51 -6.33 -7.76
N VAL A 11 4.41 -6.28 -8.51
CA VAL A 11 3.12 -5.81 -7.98
C VAL A 11 2.69 -6.78 -6.89
N LEU A 12 2.48 -6.26 -5.68
CA LEU A 12 1.91 -7.01 -4.56
C LEU A 12 0.40 -7.05 -4.68
N PHE A 13 -0.22 -5.89 -4.88
CA PHE A 13 -1.66 -5.73 -4.95
C PHE A 13 -2.01 -4.47 -5.75
N GLU A 14 -3.13 -4.48 -6.46
CA GLU A 14 -3.57 -3.36 -7.30
C GLU A 14 -5.10 -3.25 -7.25
N THR A 15 -5.58 -2.01 -7.27
CA THR A 15 -6.99 -1.63 -7.38
C THR A 15 -7.14 -0.57 -8.45
N ASP A 16 -8.38 -0.20 -8.79
CA ASP A 16 -8.65 0.90 -9.73
C ASP A 16 -8.10 2.27 -9.26
N HIS A 17 -7.75 2.40 -7.98
CA HIS A 17 -7.34 3.66 -7.34
C HIS A 17 -5.87 3.70 -6.91
N GLY A 18 -5.14 2.59 -7.05
CA GLY A 18 -3.76 2.53 -6.61
C GLY A 18 -3.13 1.16 -6.67
N SER A 19 -1.83 1.12 -6.37
CA SER A 19 -1.02 -0.09 -6.38
C SER A 19 -0.06 -0.11 -5.20
N ALA A 20 0.25 -1.33 -4.75
CA ALA A 20 1.36 -1.62 -3.86
C ALA A 20 2.37 -2.48 -4.61
N GLU A 21 3.58 -1.98 -4.77
CA GLU A 21 4.67 -2.64 -5.50
C GLU A 21 5.85 -2.88 -4.59
N ARG A 22 6.45 -4.06 -4.66
CA ARG A 22 7.75 -4.30 -4.05
C ARG A 22 8.82 -3.64 -4.92
N THR A 23 9.62 -2.77 -4.32
CA THR A 23 10.79 -2.18 -4.95
C THR A 23 11.95 -3.16 -4.95
N THR A 24 12.94 -2.92 -5.81
CA THR A 24 14.20 -3.71 -5.86
C THR A 24 14.99 -3.69 -4.54
N GLN A 25 14.72 -2.71 -3.67
CA GLN A 25 15.34 -2.59 -2.34
C GLN A 25 14.53 -3.30 -1.24
N GLY A 26 13.48 -4.06 -1.59
CA GLY A 26 12.62 -4.75 -0.63
C GLY A 26 11.65 -3.85 0.14
N ARG A 27 11.60 -2.55 -0.19
CA ARG A 27 10.62 -1.58 0.31
C ARG A 27 9.31 -1.69 -0.49
N VAL A 28 8.23 -1.15 0.05
CA VAL A 28 6.93 -1.08 -0.64
C VAL A 28 6.74 0.32 -1.19
N ARG A 29 6.57 0.43 -2.50
CA ARG A 29 6.05 1.64 -3.14
C ARG A 29 4.52 1.53 -3.15
N LEU A 30 3.88 2.42 -2.42
CA LEU A 30 2.43 2.60 -2.44
C LEU A 30 2.12 3.77 -3.37
N ARG A 31 1.25 3.56 -4.36
CA ARG A 31 0.70 4.60 -5.23
C ARG A 31 -0.79 4.66 -4.98
N PHE A 32 -1.32 5.84 -4.74
CA PHE A 32 -2.74 6.05 -4.49
C PHE A 32 -3.13 7.40 -5.07
N GLU A 33 -3.94 7.39 -6.13
CA GLU A 33 -4.25 8.57 -6.93
C GLU A 33 -2.94 9.32 -7.32
N ASP A 34 -2.84 10.62 -7.01
CA ASP A 34 -1.65 11.44 -7.26
C ASP A 34 -0.54 11.30 -6.20
N THR A 35 -0.74 10.47 -5.17
CA THR A 35 0.18 10.30 -4.05
C THR A 35 1.05 9.06 -4.22
N SER A 36 2.32 9.16 -3.81
CA SER A 36 3.19 7.99 -3.69
C SER A 36 4.02 8.03 -2.41
N TRP A 37 4.09 6.88 -1.74
CA TRP A 37 4.92 6.63 -0.57
C TRP A 37 5.90 5.50 -0.85
N ILE A 38 7.10 5.58 -0.27
CA ILE A 38 8.04 4.47 -0.25
C ILE A 38 8.31 4.09 1.20
N LEU A 39 7.71 2.99 1.64
CA LEU A 39 7.66 2.56 3.03
C LEU A 39 8.51 1.31 3.25
N ALA A 40 9.04 1.11 4.45
CA ALA A 40 9.51 -0.23 4.79
C ALA A 40 8.29 -1.17 4.86
N SER A 41 8.47 -2.44 4.51
CA SER A 41 7.39 -3.42 4.56
C SER A 41 6.78 -3.56 5.97
N SER A 42 7.59 -3.29 7.01
CA SER A 42 7.16 -3.24 8.41
C SER A 42 6.23 -2.08 8.74
N ASP A 43 6.24 -1.01 7.96
CA ASP A 43 5.52 0.23 8.26
C ASP A 43 4.13 0.25 7.59
N VAL A 44 3.93 -0.59 6.56
CA VAL A 44 2.66 -0.71 5.83
C VAL A 44 1.51 -1.13 6.77
N PRO A 45 1.68 -2.10 7.69
CA PRO A 45 0.63 -2.43 8.68
C PRO A 45 0.25 -1.25 9.58
N GLY A 46 1.21 -0.44 10.02
CA GLY A 46 0.93 0.74 10.85
C GLY A 46 0.15 1.82 10.09
N LEU A 47 0.45 2.00 8.80
CA LEU A 47 -0.32 2.88 7.93
C LEU A 47 -1.76 2.35 7.71
N ARG A 48 -1.92 1.03 7.55
CA ARG A 48 -3.24 0.37 7.49
C ARG A 48 -4.02 0.62 8.77
N ASP A 49 -3.42 0.42 9.94
CA ASP A 49 -4.09 0.63 11.23
C ASP A 49 -4.60 2.08 11.37
N THR A 50 -3.77 3.05 11.00
CA THR A 50 -4.14 4.47 11.00
C THR A 50 -5.30 4.74 10.05
N THR A 51 -5.23 4.21 8.82
CA THR A 51 -6.27 4.44 7.80
C THR A 51 -7.58 3.73 8.17
N ARG A 52 -7.51 2.53 8.74
CA ARG A 52 -8.66 1.77 9.25
C ARG A 52 -9.38 2.53 10.37
N SER A 53 -8.64 3.15 11.28
CA SER A 53 -9.24 4.03 12.30
C SER A 53 -9.92 5.25 11.68
N LEU A 54 -9.39 5.82 10.61
CA LEU A 54 -10.09 6.89 9.88
C LEU A 54 -11.35 6.36 9.17
N ALA A 55 -11.25 5.20 8.52
CA ALA A 55 -12.35 4.56 7.80
C ALA A 55 -13.55 4.23 8.71
N SER A 56 -13.32 3.86 9.97
CA SER A 56 -14.42 3.67 10.94
C SER A 56 -15.14 4.98 11.30
N GLU A 57 -14.43 6.10 11.26
CA GLU A 57 -14.99 7.43 11.56
C GLU A 57 -15.71 8.05 10.36
N VAL A 58 -15.36 7.64 9.13
CA VAL A 58 -16.00 8.12 7.89
C VAL A 58 -17.52 8.02 7.94
N TYR A 59 -18.06 6.88 8.40
CA TYR A 59 -19.50 6.64 8.49
C TYR A 59 -20.21 7.50 9.55
N HIS A 60 -19.47 8.12 10.47
CA HIS A 60 -19.98 9.00 11.51
C HIS A 60 -19.90 10.48 11.10
N CYS A 61 -19.32 10.78 9.94
CA CYS A 61 -19.29 12.14 9.43
C CYS A 61 -20.61 12.52 8.75
N GLU A 62 -21.27 13.55 9.27
CA GLU A 62 -22.56 14.00 8.73
C GLU A 62 -22.44 14.85 7.45
N ARG A 63 -21.29 15.53 7.20
CA ARG A 63 -21.03 16.34 5.99
C ARG A 63 -19.55 16.51 5.65
N ASP A 64 -19.19 16.26 4.38
CA ASP A 64 -17.94 16.67 3.67
C ASP A 64 -16.64 16.71 4.50
N CYS A 65 -16.40 15.69 5.31
CA CYS A 65 -15.18 15.62 6.11
C CYS A 65 -13.94 15.52 5.21
N ARG A 66 -12.88 16.21 5.66
CA ARG A 66 -11.54 16.09 5.11
C ARG A 66 -10.63 15.49 6.18
N TRP A 67 -9.94 14.42 5.81
CA TRP A 67 -9.16 13.59 6.69
C TRP A 67 -7.67 13.82 6.43
N GLN A 68 -6.93 14.25 7.46
CA GLN A 68 -5.50 14.43 7.34
C GLN A 68 -4.78 13.14 7.69
N LEU A 69 -4.05 12.59 6.72
CA LEU A 69 -3.19 11.44 6.93
C LEU A 69 -1.73 11.88 6.96
N ARG A 70 -1.04 11.51 8.03
CA ARG A 70 0.38 11.77 8.22
C ARG A 70 1.13 10.46 8.15
N VAL A 71 2.15 10.44 7.30
CA VAL A 71 3.05 9.30 7.15
C VAL A 71 4.46 9.82 7.40
N ASP A 72 5.19 9.19 8.32
CA ASP A 72 6.50 9.67 8.70
C ASP A 72 7.45 9.75 7.50
N GLY A 73 8.18 10.86 7.41
CA GLY A 73 9.09 11.15 6.29
C GLY A 73 8.41 11.54 4.98
N HIS A 74 7.08 11.72 4.95
CA HIS A 74 6.33 12.08 3.76
C HIS A 74 5.44 13.31 3.99
N PRO A 75 5.03 14.02 2.91
CA PRO A 75 4.06 15.11 3.02
C PRO A 75 2.74 14.62 3.61
N THR A 76 2.11 15.46 4.44
CA THR A 76 0.73 15.26 4.88
C THR A 76 -0.19 15.28 3.67
N VAL A 77 -1.11 14.31 3.59
CA VAL A 77 -2.15 14.29 2.56
C VAL A 77 -3.52 14.56 3.19
N VAL A 78 -4.42 15.14 2.39
CA VAL A 78 -5.78 15.45 2.80
C VAL A 78 -6.72 14.68 1.89
N LEU A 79 -7.46 13.74 2.47
CA LEU A 79 -8.35 12.83 1.77
C LEU A 79 -9.81 13.21 2.05
N ASP A 80 -10.73 13.01 1.11
CA ASP A 80 -12.14 12.88 1.42
C ASP A 80 -12.47 11.48 1.97
N SER A 81 -13.72 11.31 2.37
CA SER A 81 -14.23 10.06 2.93
C SER A 81 -14.12 8.86 1.98
N ASP A 82 -14.35 9.06 0.68
CA ASP A 82 -14.25 7.97 -0.31
C ASP A 82 -12.78 7.58 -0.53
N GLU A 83 -11.90 8.57 -0.59
CA GLU A 83 -10.45 8.39 -0.68
C GLU A 83 -9.91 7.63 0.54
N VAL A 84 -10.40 7.89 1.75
CA VAL A 84 -10.04 7.12 2.95
C VAL A 84 -10.44 5.64 2.81
N LEU A 85 -11.68 5.37 2.38
CA LEU A 85 -12.16 3.98 2.22
C LEU A 85 -11.39 3.22 1.13
N ARG A 86 -11.06 3.88 0.01
CA ARG A 86 -10.27 3.29 -1.07
C ARG A 86 -8.83 3.02 -0.63
N LEU A 87 -8.23 3.94 0.12
CA LEU A 87 -6.89 3.74 0.67
C LEU A 87 -6.86 2.60 1.69
N ASP A 88 -7.87 2.49 2.56
CA ASP A 88 -8.00 1.38 3.51
C ASP A 88 -8.05 0.03 2.78
N ALA A 89 -8.88 -0.09 1.73
CA ALA A 89 -8.97 -1.30 0.92
C ALA A 89 -7.67 -1.65 0.19
N LEU A 90 -6.95 -0.65 -0.34
CA LEU A 90 -5.65 -0.86 -0.96
C LEU A 90 -4.61 -1.36 0.05
N LEU A 91 -4.58 -0.77 1.25
CA LEU A 91 -3.68 -1.14 2.33
C LEU A 91 -4.02 -2.52 2.92
N ASP A 92 -5.30 -2.88 2.99
CA ASP A 92 -5.77 -4.20 3.39
C ASP A 92 -5.17 -5.29 2.50
N GLY A 93 -5.38 -5.18 1.18
CA GLY A 93 -4.83 -6.13 0.23
C GLY A 93 -3.30 -6.14 0.20
N ALA A 94 -2.65 -4.97 0.31
CA ALA A 94 -1.20 -4.88 0.38
C ALA A 94 -0.63 -5.61 1.61
N VAL A 95 -1.23 -5.42 2.80
CA VAL A 95 -0.81 -6.11 4.02
C VAL A 95 -1.05 -7.62 3.91
N THR A 96 -2.21 -8.06 3.41
CA THR A 96 -2.47 -9.49 3.16
C THR A 96 -1.42 -10.12 2.25
N MET A 97 -1.00 -9.42 1.20
CA MET A 97 0.01 -9.93 0.27
C MET A 97 1.42 -9.98 0.89
N LEU A 98 1.75 -9.05 1.79
CA LEU A 98 2.99 -9.08 2.58
C LEU A 98 3.00 -10.22 3.60
N GLU A 99 1.87 -10.49 4.25
CA GLU A 99 1.71 -11.62 5.17
C GLU A 99 1.83 -12.96 4.43
N LEU A 100 1.18 -13.08 3.27
CA LEU A 100 1.31 -14.25 2.41
C LEU A 100 2.76 -14.46 1.96
N ASP A 101 3.45 -13.39 1.57
CA ASP A 101 4.88 -13.42 1.26
C ASP A 101 5.69 -14.01 2.42
N ALA A 102 5.51 -13.48 3.63
CA ALA A 102 6.23 -13.95 4.82
C ALA A 102 5.95 -15.42 5.13
N ILE A 103 4.72 -15.89 4.92
CA ILE A 103 4.35 -17.30 5.10
C ILE A 103 5.06 -18.19 4.07
N LEU A 104 5.06 -17.79 2.80
CA LEU A 104 5.72 -18.55 1.72
C LEU A 104 7.23 -18.61 1.93
N ASP A 105 7.86 -17.49 2.30
CA ASP A 105 9.28 -17.42 2.63
C ASP A 105 9.61 -18.32 3.82
N GLY A 106 8.81 -18.28 4.89
CA GLY A 106 8.97 -19.15 6.06
C GLY A 106 8.82 -20.63 5.74
N ALA A 107 8.02 -20.98 4.73
CA ALA A 107 7.86 -22.34 4.23
C ALA A 107 8.90 -22.74 3.16
N SER A 108 9.84 -21.86 2.81
CA SER A 108 10.80 -22.05 1.70
C SER A 108 10.13 -22.33 0.35
N ILE A 109 8.92 -21.80 0.14
CA ILE A 109 8.16 -21.93 -1.11
C ILE A 109 8.51 -20.74 -2.00
N SER A 110 9.19 -20.99 -3.12
CA SER A 110 9.47 -19.96 -4.12
C SER A 110 8.24 -19.63 -4.95
N ARG A 111 8.01 -18.34 -5.20
CA ARG A 111 6.97 -17.89 -6.14
C ARG A 111 7.34 -18.32 -7.57
N PRO A 112 6.37 -18.79 -8.38
CA PRO A 112 6.60 -19.05 -9.80
C PRO A 112 6.95 -17.73 -10.50
N VAL A 113 8.10 -17.71 -11.16
CA VAL A 113 8.47 -16.60 -12.05
C VAL A 113 7.69 -16.79 -13.35
N VAL A 114 6.69 -15.95 -13.58
CA VAL A 114 5.98 -15.92 -14.86
C VAL A 114 6.90 -15.20 -15.86
N ALA A 115 7.34 -15.94 -16.88
CA ALA A 115 8.24 -15.48 -17.94
C ALA A 115 7.51 -14.64 -18.99
#